data_AF-A0AAE3NPN1-F1
#
_entry.id   AF-A0AAE3NPN1-F1
#
_cell.length_a   1.000
_cell.length_b   1.000
_cell.length_c   1.000
_cell.angle_alpha   90.00
_cell.angle_beta   90.00
_cell.angle_gamma   90.00
#
_symmetry.space_group_name_H-M   'P 1'
#
loop_
_entity.id
_entity.type
_entity.pdbx_description
1 polymer ?
#
loop_
_entity_poly.entity_id
_entity_poly.type
_entity_poly.pdbx_seq_one_letter_code
_entity_poly.pdbx_strand_id
1 'polypeptide(L)'
;MLTLSGPLTHREAPRILREGEAQLSQASQAGTVAVRVDCAGLSQVDSSALAVLLSWQRTAQAAGIALDIAAAPEALRNLATLYGVDALLAVAPATTASHHPARH
;
A
#
# COMPACT_ATOMS: atom_id res chain seq x y z
N MET A 1 0.33 -9.53 -9.06
CA MET A 1 -0.73 -8.51 -8.92
C MET A 1 -1.63 -8.96 -7.78
N LEU A 2 -1.88 -8.10 -6.80
CA LEU A 2 -2.85 -8.35 -5.73
C LEU A 2 -4.16 -7.65 -6.09
N THR A 3 -5.29 -8.31 -5.87
CA THR A 3 -6.62 -7.73 -6.10
C THR A 3 -7.37 -7.70 -4.78
N LEU A 4 -7.83 -6.51 -4.39
CA LEU A 4 -8.63 -6.30 -3.20
C LEU A 4 -10.10 -6.17 -3.59
N SER A 5 -10.92 -7.08 -3.07
CA SER A 5 -12.34 -7.13 -3.35
C SER A 5 -13.14 -7.31 -2.07
N GLY A 6 -14.27 -6.60 -1.97
CA GLY A 6 -15.15 -6.62 -0.80
C GLY A 6 -14.85 -5.51 0.22
N PRO A 7 -15.34 -5.64 1.47
CA PRO A 7 -15.11 -4.65 2.51
C PRO A 7 -13.71 -4.77 3.11
N LEU A 8 -12.91 -3.70 3.03
CA LEU A 8 -11.63 -3.57 3.73
C LEU A 8 -11.82 -2.67 4.95
N THR A 9 -12.39 -3.26 5.99
CA THR A 9 -12.63 -2.59 7.27
C THR A 9 -11.76 -3.15 8.37
N HIS A 10 -11.79 -2.56 9.57
CA HIS A 10 -11.04 -3.02 10.73
C HIS A 10 -11.10 -4.54 10.97
N ARG A 11 -12.25 -5.16 10.69
CA ARG A 11 -12.47 -6.61 10.86
C ARG A 11 -11.61 -7.46 9.91
N GLU A 12 -11.53 -7.06 8.65
CA GLU A 12 -10.82 -7.81 7.61
C GLU A 12 -9.35 -7.38 7.48
N ALA A 13 -9.04 -6.15 7.91
CA ALA A 13 -7.71 -5.55 7.86
C ALA A 13 -6.57 -6.48 8.34
N PRO A 14 -6.62 -7.12 9.53
CA PRO A 14 -5.53 -7.98 9.98
C PRO A 14 -5.37 -9.25 9.15
N ARG A 15 -6.48 -9.76 8.58
CA ARG A 15 -6.44 -10.93 7.70
C ARG A 15 -5.77 -10.55 6.37
N ILE A 16 -6.29 -9.50 5.73
CA ILE A 16 -5.78 -9.01 4.45
C ILE A 16 -4.31 -8.64 4.60
N LEU A 17 -3.94 -7.89 5.64
CA LEU A 17 -2.56 -7.51 5.93
C LEU A 17 -1.59 -8.70 5.84
N ARG A 18 -1.87 -9.78 6.60
CA ARG A 18 -1.02 -10.98 6.60
C ARG A 18 -0.99 -11.67 5.25
N GLU A 19 -2.12 -11.75 4.56
CA GLU A 19 -2.19 -12.33 3.21
C GLU A 19 -1.29 -11.55 2.25
N GLY A 20 -1.30 -10.21 2.27
CA GLY A 20 -0.45 -9.43 1.38
C GLY A 20 1.03 -9.42 1.77
N GLU A 21 1.37 -9.45 3.05
CA GLU A 21 2.76 -9.58 3.51
C GLU A 21 3.37 -10.92 3.09
N ALA A 22 2.61 -12.01 3.18
CA ALA A 22 3.02 -13.31 2.67
C ALA A 22 3.27 -13.24 1.15
N GLN A 23 2.36 -12.62 0.39
CA GLN A 23 2.51 -12.46 -1.06
C GLN A 23 3.71 -11.59 -1.44
N LEU A 24 3.97 -10.50 -0.73
CA LEU A 24 5.15 -9.65 -0.93
C LEU A 24 6.44 -10.41 -0.63
N SER A 25 6.45 -11.22 0.43
CA SER A 25 7.61 -12.05 0.79
C SER A 25 7.91 -13.07 -0.31
N GLN A 26 6.87 -13.74 -0.83
CA GLN A 26 7.00 -14.68 -1.95
C GLN A 26 7.47 -13.96 -3.24
N ALA A 27 6.93 -12.77 -3.51
CA ALA A 27 7.33 -11.96 -4.65
C ALA A 27 8.82 -11.56 -4.56
N SER A 28 9.29 -11.18 -3.37
CA SER A 28 10.70 -10.86 -3.11
C SER A 28 11.61 -12.06 -3.39
N GLN A 29 11.24 -13.24 -2.87
CA GLN A 29 12.00 -14.48 -3.11
C GLN A 29 12.01 -14.89 -4.58
N ALA A 30 10.95 -14.58 -5.32
CA ALA A 30 10.87 -14.78 -6.77
C ALA A 30 11.62 -13.72 -7.60
N GLY A 31 12.29 -12.74 -6.96
CA GLY A 31 12.99 -11.65 -7.64
C GLY A 31 12.07 -10.60 -8.26
N THR A 32 10.83 -10.51 -7.79
CA THR A 32 9.86 -9.50 -8.25
C THR A 32 10.22 -8.14 -7.68
N VAL A 33 10.39 -7.14 -8.56
CA VAL A 33 10.75 -5.77 -8.17
C VAL A 33 9.57 -4.80 -8.12
N ALA A 34 8.38 -5.23 -8.58
CA ALA A 34 7.18 -4.40 -8.56
C ALA A 34 5.90 -5.24 -8.41
N VAL A 35 4.99 -4.78 -7.56
CA VAL A 35 3.70 -5.43 -7.28
C VAL A 35 2.58 -4.40 -7.37
N ARG A 36 1.66 -4.61 -8.30
CA ARG A 36 0.43 -3.82 -8.44
C ARG A 36 -0.67 -4.36 -7.53
N VAL A 37 -1.34 -3.47 -6.81
CA VAL A 37 -2.50 -3.71 -5.95
C VAL A 37 -3.71 -3.05 -6.60
N ASP A 38 -4.66 -3.84 -7.07
CA ASP A 38 -5.92 -3.34 -7.62
C ASP A 38 -6.97 -3.21 -6.53
N CYS A 39 -7.50 -2.00 -6.36
CA CYS A 39 -8.49 -1.65 -5.35
C CYS A 39 -9.90 -1.48 -5.93
N ALA A 40 -10.13 -1.83 -7.21
CA ALA A 40 -11.40 -1.57 -7.89
C ALA A 40 -12.58 -2.33 -7.26
N GLY A 41 -12.30 -3.51 -6.68
CA GLY A 41 -13.30 -4.37 -6.04
C GLY A 41 -13.69 -3.95 -4.62
N LEU A 42 -13.09 -2.90 -4.06
CA LEU A 42 -13.36 -2.47 -2.69
C LEU A 42 -14.72 -1.79 -2.58
N SER A 43 -15.64 -2.38 -1.84
CA SER A 43 -16.98 -1.80 -1.61
C SER A 43 -17.06 -0.88 -0.40
N GLN A 44 -16.27 -1.14 0.65
CA GLN A 44 -16.25 -0.35 1.88
C GLN A 44 -14.83 -0.26 2.41
N VAL A 45 -14.42 0.93 2.84
CA VAL A 45 -13.08 1.22 3.36
C VAL A 45 -13.19 2.14 4.57
N ASP A 46 -12.33 1.95 5.56
CA ASP A 46 -12.16 2.84 6.70
C ASP A 46 -10.67 3.13 6.97
N SER A 47 -10.35 3.79 8.09
CA SER A 47 -8.97 4.15 8.47
C SER A 47 -8.03 2.92 8.50
N SER A 48 -8.56 1.73 8.76
CA SER A 48 -7.80 0.48 8.76
C SER A 48 -7.32 0.09 7.37
N ALA A 49 -8.07 0.43 6.31
CA ALA A 49 -7.66 0.21 4.93
C ALA A 49 -6.36 0.94 4.61
N LEU A 50 -6.25 2.19 5.05
CA LEU A 50 -5.02 2.97 4.90
C LEU A 50 -3.87 2.33 5.66
N ALA A 51 -4.10 1.91 6.91
CA ALA A 51 -3.07 1.25 7.72
C ALA A 51 -2.52 -0.03 7.07
N VAL A 52 -3.39 -0.83 6.44
CA VAL A 52 -2.98 -2.03 5.69
C VAL A 52 -2.09 -1.65 4.50
N LEU A 53 -2.53 -0.70 3.66
CA LEU A 53 -1.76 -0.27 2.48
C LEU A 53 -0.40 0.34 2.87
N LEU A 54 -0.37 1.14 3.94
CA LEU A 54 0.84 1.70 4.55
C LEU A 54 1.81 0.62 5.02
N SER A 55 1.30 -0.42 5.69
CA SER A 55 2.13 -1.52 6.17
C SER A 55 2.72 -2.30 5.01
N TRP A 56 1.91 -2.61 3.99
CA TRP A 56 2.40 -3.25 2.77
C TRP A 56 3.42 -2.43 2.02
N GLN A 57 3.24 -1.11 1.93
CA GLN A 57 4.24 -0.23 1.31
C GLN A 57 5.57 -0.33 2.05
N ARG A 58 5.57 -0.29 3.39
CA ARG A 58 6.80 -0.44 4.18
C ARG A 58 7.47 -1.81 3.98
N THR A 59 6.70 -2.88 4.01
CA THR A 59 7.20 -4.24 3.78
C THR A 59 7.77 -4.40 2.37
N ALA A 60 7.06 -3.90 1.36
CA ALA A 60 7.50 -3.91 -0.03
C ALA A 60 8.79 -3.11 -0.20
N GLN A 61 8.88 -1.88 0.34
CA GLN A 61 10.09 -1.07 0.26
C GLN A 61 11.29 -1.72 0.98
N ALA A 62 11.07 -2.32 2.15
CA ALA A 62 12.11 -3.07 2.86
C ALA A 62 12.61 -4.29 2.05
N ALA A 63 11.73 -4.88 1.24
CA ALA A 63 12.05 -5.97 0.33
C ALA A 63 12.55 -5.50 -1.06
N GLY A 64 12.69 -4.19 -1.30
CA GLY A 64 13.11 -3.63 -2.59
C GLY A 64 12.05 -3.72 -3.69
N ILE A 65 10.78 -3.88 -3.32
CA ILE A 65 9.63 -4.02 -4.23
C ILE A 65 8.87 -2.70 -4.30
N ALA A 66 8.63 -2.21 -5.51
CA ALA A 66 7.73 -1.08 -5.76
C ALA A 66 6.26 -1.53 -5.64
N LEU A 67 5.50 -0.92 -4.74
CA LEU A 67 4.07 -1.17 -4.59
C LEU A 67 3.27 -0.11 -5.37
N ASP A 68 2.50 -0.52 -6.38
CA ASP A 68 1.68 0.37 -7.23
C ASP A 68 0.19 0.19 -6.89
N ILE A 69 -0.48 1.23 -6.42
CA ILE A 69 -1.90 1.16 -6.05
C ILE A 69 -2.74 1.63 -7.23
N ALA A 70 -3.49 0.70 -7.83
CA ALA A 70 -4.36 0.94 -8.97
C ALA A 70 -5.84 0.97 -8.55
N ALA A 71 -6.64 1.74 -9.30
CA ALA A 71 -8.10 1.81 -9.16
C ALA A 71 -8.59 2.08 -7.72
N ALA A 72 -7.89 2.94 -6.97
CA ALA A 72 -8.30 3.35 -5.63
C ALA A 72 -9.67 4.05 -5.67
N PRO A 73 -10.70 3.54 -4.96
CA PRO A 73 -12.03 4.16 -4.95
C PRO A 73 -11.99 5.52 -4.27
N GLU A 74 -12.93 6.39 -4.63
CA GLU A 74 -12.99 7.77 -4.11
C GLU A 74 -13.03 7.82 -2.58
N ALA A 75 -13.75 6.88 -1.93
CA ALA A 75 -13.78 6.76 -0.48
C ALA A 75 -12.37 6.58 0.14
N LEU A 76 -11.51 5.77 -0.49
CA LEU A 76 -10.14 5.55 -0.02
C LEU A 76 -9.28 6.80 -0.23
N ARG A 77 -9.45 7.49 -1.37
CA ARG A 77 -8.75 8.74 -1.68
C ARG A 77 -9.15 9.87 -0.73
N ASN A 78 -10.44 9.97 -0.40
CA ASN A 78 -10.96 10.92 0.58
C ASN A 78 -10.37 10.66 1.96
N LEU A 79 -10.34 9.41 2.41
CA LEU A 79 -9.68 9.06 3.66
C LEU A 79 -8.19 9.45 3.61
N ALA A 80 -7.47 9.07 2.55
CA ALA A 80 -6.04 9.41 2.42
C ALA A 80 -5.81 10.93 2.52
N THR A 81 -6.67 11.73 1.89
CA THR A 81 -6.60 13.20 1.93
C THR A 81 -6.89 13.73 3.34
N LEU A 82 -7.93 13.22 4.01
CA LEU A 82 -8.29 13.62 5.38
C LEU A 82 -7.19 13.30 6.40
N TYR A 83 -6.45 12.22 6.19
CA TYR A 83 -5.32 11.83 7.05
C TYR A 83 -3.97 12.40 6.58
N GLY A 84 -3.93 13.17 5.48
CA GLY A 84 -2.70 13.76 4.93
C GLY A 84 -1.70 12.73 4.39
N VAL A 85 -2.19 11.57 3.94
CA VAL A 85 -1.39 10.46 3.40
C VAL A 85 -1.70 10.21 1.91
N ASP A 86 -2.18 11.21 1.18
CA ASP A 86 -2.48 11.10 -0.26
C ASP A 86 -1.21 10.87 -1.10
N ALA A 87 -0.09 11.50 -0.70
CA ALA A 87 1.23 11.30 -1.29
C ALA A 87 1.68 9.84 -1.25
N LEU A 88 1.10 9.04 -0.34
CA LEU A 88 1.38 7.63 -0.14
C LEU A 88 0.64 6.73 -1.14
N LEU A 89 -0.51 7.18 -1.65
CA LEU A 89 -1.25 6.52 -2.74
C LEU A 89 -0.73 6.93 -4.14
N ALA A 90 0.01 8.04 -4.24
CA ALA A 90 0.54 8.57 -5.50
C ALA A 90 1.86 7.94 -5.95
N VAL A 91 2.40 6.95 -5.23
CA VAL A 91 3.76 6.44 -5.53
C VAL A 91 3.75 5.42 -6.67
N ALA A 92 4.12 5.90 -7.86
CA ALA A 92 5.10 5.25 -8.73
C ALA A 92 5.76 6.28 -9.68
N PRO A 93 7.07 6.19 -10.02
CA PRO A 93 8.16 5.41 -9.44
C PRO A 93 9.16 6.29 -8.65
N ALA A 94 10.05 5.64 -7.91
CA ALA A 94 11.13 6.25 -7.16
C ALA A 94 11.97 7.23 -8.00
N THR A 95 12.08 8.49 -7.56
CA THR A 95 13.31 9.29 -7.64
C THR A 95 13.23 10.49 -6.71
N THR A 96 13.71 10.33 -5.47
CA THR A 96 14.71 11.25 -4.92
C THR A 96 15.37 10.60 -3.72
N ALA A 97 16.69 10.48 -3.83
CA ALA A 97 17.60 9.95 -2.84
C ALA A 97 17.53 10.71 -1.50
N SER A 98 17.98 10.03 -0.44
CA SER A 98 18.41 10.62 0.82
C SER A 98 19.08 11.99 0.68
N HIS A 99 18.59 12.98 1.43
CA HIS A 99 19.48 13.81 2.23
C HIS A 99 18.78 14.36 3.48
N HIS A 100 19.29 13.93 4.62
CA HIS A 100 19.11 14.56 5.92
C HIS A 100 19.79 15.95 5.87
N PRO A 101 19.10 17.09 6.02
CA PRO A 101 19.79 18.34 6.27
C PRO A 101 20.28 18.33 7.72
N ALA A 102 21.61 18.45 7.82
CA ALA A 102 22.38 18.46 9.04
C ALA A 102 21.93 19.56 10.03
N ARG A 103 22.11 19.25 11.32
CA ARG A 103 22.13 20.20 12.42
C ARG A 103 23.20 21.27 12.17
N HIS A 104 22.88 22.54 12.40
CA HIS A 104 23.80 23.56 12.91
C HIS A 104 23.01 24.65 13.63
#